data_AF-A0A2I0T2E9-F1
#
_entry.id   AF-A0A2I0T2E9-F1
#
_cell.length_a   1.000
_cell.length_b   1.000
_cell.length_c   1.000
_cell.angle_alpha   90.00
_cell.angle_beta   90.00
_cell.angle_gamma   90.00
#
_symmetry.space_group_name_H-M   'P 1'
#
loop_
_entity.id
_entity.type
_entity.pdbx_description
1 polymer ?
#
loop_
_entity_poly.entity_id
_entity_poly.type
_entity_poly.pdbx_seq_one_letter_code
_entity_poly.pdbx_strand_id
1 'polypeptide(L)'
;MQEELETCAHLQGYDLIGITEMWWDGSYDWSVGMERYRLFRKDKQGRRGGDVTLYVKDQLECMELCLGMDEEPTESLWVKIKQRAGTGDVTAGVCYRPPDLEDCGRLAS
;
A
#
# COMPACT_ATOMS: atom_id res chain seq x y z
N MET A 1 2.35 9.14 12.77
CA MET A 1 2.09 8.13 11.70
C MET A 1 2.47 6.73 12.13
N GLN A 2 3.73 6.40 12.40
CA GLN A 2 4.09 5.03 12.78
C GLN A 2 3.48 4.57 14.11
N GLU A 3 3.65 5.32 15.21
CA GLU A 3 3.04 4.96 16.50
C GLU A 3 1.51 4.80 16.42
N GLU A 4 0.85 5.63 15.61
CA GLU A 4 -0.60 5.52 15.35
C GLU A 4 -0.92 4.23 14.59
N LEU A 5 -0.08 3.86 13.62
CA LEU A 5 -0.21 2.62 12.86
C LEU A 5 0.02 1.38 13.73
N GLU A 6 1.05 1.39 14.57
CA GLU A 6 1.31 0.33 15.55
C GLU A 6 0.16 0.20 16.54
N THR A 7 -0.39 1.33 16.98
CA THR A 7 -1.56 1.39 17.87
C THR A 7 -2.81 0.84 17.19
N CYS A 8 -3.11 1.22 15.95
CA CYS A 8 -4.23 0.67 15.18
C CYS A 8 -4.06 -0.84 14.95
N ALA A 9 -2.85 -1.28 14.60
CA ALA A 9 -2.53 -2.68 14.40
C ALA A 9 -2.70 -3.51 15.68
N HIS A 10 -2.31 -2.97 16.84
CA HIS A 10 -2.39 -3.65 18.14
C HIS A 10 -3.79 -3.60 18.77
N LEU A 11 -4.47 -2.44 18.73
CA LEU A 11 -5.72 -2.22 19.46
C LEU A 11 -6.97 -2.56 18.64
N GLN A 12 -6.97 -2.25 17.34
CA GLN A 12 -8.16 -2.44 16.50
C GLN A 12 -8.14 -3.78 15.76
N GLY A 13 -6.98 -4.42 15.66
CA GLY A 13 -6.86 -5.80 15.15
C GLY A 13 -7.28 -5.96 13.69
N TYR A 14 -7.16 -4.90 12.89
CA TYR A 14 -7.52 -4.88 11.47
C TYR A 14 -6.86 -6.01 10.69
N ASP A 15 -7.58 -6.51 9.69
CA ASP A 15 -7.06 -7.55 8.81
C ASP A 15 -6.20 -6.99 7.66
N LEU A 16 -6.51 -5.75 7.25
CA LEU A 16 -5.81 -5.00 6.21
C LEU A 16 -5.66 -3.53 6.60
N ILE A 17 -4.49 -2.96 6.32
CA ILE A 17 -4.22 -1.53 6.48
C ILE A 17 -3.55 -1.02 5.20
N GLY A 18 -4.27 -0.18 4.45
CA GLY A 18 -3.76 0.46 3.23
C GLY A 18 -3.30 1.89 3.53
N ILE A 19 -2.13 2.26 3.01
CA ILE A 19 -1.57 3.60 3.17
C ILE A 19 -1.11 4.09 1.79
N THR A 20 -1.56 5.30 1.45
CA THR A 20 -1.21 6.01 0.21
C THR A 20 -0.36 7.22 0.56
N GLU A 21 0.53 7.65 -0.35
CA GLU A 21 1.39 8.84 -0.18
C GLU A 21 2.39 8.77 0.96
N MET A 22 3.16 7.68 1.03
CA MET A 22 4.30 7.67 1.95
C MET A 22 5.43 8.54 1.41
N TRP A 23 5.80 9.56 2.19
CA TRP A 23 7.06 10.29 2.01
C TRP A 23 8.17 9.48 2.68
N TRP A 24 8.56 8.39 2.03
CA TRP A 24 9.66 7.53 2.49
C TRP A 24 11.00 8.16 2.15
N ASP A 25 11.87 8.35 3.15
CA ASP A 25 13.24 8.84 2.93
C ASP A 25 14.29 7.72 2.93
N GLY A 26 13.87 6.45 3.08
CA GLY A 26 14.79 5.31 3.11
C GLY A 26 15.38 4.99 4.48
N SER A 27 15.16 5.84 5.48
CA SER A 27 15.89 5.76 6.75
C SER A 27 15.31 4.79 7.78
N TYR A 28 14.03 4.43 7.67
CA TYR A 28 13.31 3.70 8.70
C TYR A 28 12.78 2.35 8.19
N ASP A 29 12.91 1.28 8.95
CA ASP A 29 12.33 -0.03 8.60
C ASP A 29 10.94 -0.19 9.21
N TRP A 30 9.90 0.22 8.48
CA TRP A 30 8.50 0.14 8.94
C TRP A 30 7.95 -1.29 9.00
N SER A 31 8.78 -2.31 8.72
CA SER A 31 8.43 -3.71 9.05
C SER A 31 8.59 -4.01 10.53
N VAL A 32 9.47 -3.29 11.25
CA VAL A 32 9.84 -3.58 12.65
C VAL A 32 8.69 -3.31 13.63
N GLY A 33 7.82 -2.34 13.35
CA GLY A 33 6.66 -2.01 14.19
C GLY A 33 5.42 -2.87 13.97
N MET A 34 5.38 -3.64 12.89
CA MET A 34 4.20 -4.33 12.39
C MET A 34 4.41 -5.85 12.33
N GLU A 35 5.02 -6.42 13.37
CA GLU A 35 5.47 -7.83 13.44
C GLU A 35 4.41 -8.90 13.09
N ARG A 36 3.12 -8.60 13.21
CA ARG A 36 1.99 -9.49 12.89
C ARG A 36 1.36 -9.23 11.52
N TYR A 37 2.02 -8.44 10.69
CA TYR A 37 1.55 -8.07 9.36
C TYR A 37 2.64 -8.32 8.32
N ARG A 38 2.22 -8.87 7.20
CA ARG A 38 2.99 -8.93 5.96
C ARG A 38 2.86 -7.62 5.22
N LEU A 39 3.99 -7.08 4.78
CA LEU A 39 4.09 -5.84 4.02
C LEU A 39 4.10 -6.13 2.51
N PHE A 40 3.19 -5.50 1.78
CA PHE A 40 3.22 -5.40 0.32
C PHE A 40 3.42 -3.92 -0.05
N ARG A 41 4.31 -3.66 -1.02
CA ARG A 41 4.72 -2.29 -1.33
C ARG A 41 5.03 -2.15 -2.81
N LYS A 42 4.58 -1.05 -3.40
CA LYS A 42 4.92 -0.65 -4.76
C LYS A 42 5.51 0.76 -4.73
N ASP A 43 6.78 0.86 -5.11
CA ASP A 43 7.56 2.10 -5.09
C ASP A 43 7.57 2.80 -6.45
N LYS A 44 7.39 4.12 -6.45
CA LYS A 44 7.49 4.92 -7.67
C LYS A 44 8.95 5.13 -8.03
N GLN A 45 9.41 4.55 -9.14
CA GLN A 45 10.76 4.83 -9.61
C GLN A 45 10.93 6.33 -9.95
N GLY A 46 11.95 6.95 -9.35
CA GLY A 46 12.46 8.26 -9.78
C GLY A 46 11.71 9.49 -9.27
N ARG A 47 10.72 9.37 -8.37
CA ARG A 47 10.08 10.53 -7.71
C ARG A 47 9.87 10.28 -6.22
N ARG A 48 9.96 11.32 -5.40
CA ARG A 48 9.56 11.28 -3.98
C ARG A 48 8.03 11.34 -3.90
N GLY A 49 7.43 10.42 -3.16
CA GLY A 49 5.97 10.33 -2.98
C GLY A 49 5.26 9.56 -4.10
N GLY A 50 4.04 9.11 -3.79
CA GLY A 50 3.25 8.23 -4.65
C GLY A 50 3.55 6.74 -4.49
N ASP A 51 4.20 6.37 -3.38
CA ASP A 51 4.32 4.97 -2.96
C ASP A 51 3.02 4.52 -2.32
N VAL A 52 2.66 3.27 -2.61
CA VAL A 52 1.46 2.63 -2.07
C VAL A 52 1.88 1.38 -1.32
N THR A 53 1.37 1.27 -0.09
CA THR A 53 1.73 0.21 0.84
C THR A 53 0.48 -0.42 1.42
N LEU A 54 0.48 -1.76 1.52
CA LEU A 54 -0.59 -2.54 2.10
C LEU A 54 -0.03 -3.52 3.13
N TYR A 55 -0.49 -3.41 4.36
CA TYR A 55 -0.23 -4.37 5.42
C TYR A 55 -1.39 -5.37 5.48
N VAL A 56 -1.07 -6.66 5.48
CA VAL A 56 -2.05 -7.75 5.62
C VAL A 56 -1.65 -8.59 6.82
N LYS A 57 -2.60 -8.90 7.70
CA LYS A 57 -2.34 -9.72 8.88
C LYS A 57 -1.72 -11.07 8.49
N ASP A 58 -0.65 -11.47 9.16
CA ASP A 58 0.18 -12.64 8.83
C ASP A 58 -0.59 -13.97 8.84
N GLN A 59 -1.65 -14.06 9.65
CA GLN A 59 -2.54 -15.21 9.75
C GLN A 59 -3.39 -15.44 8.50
N LEU A 60 -3.51 -14.44 7.62
CA LEU A 60 -4.25 -14.53 6.37
C LEU A 60 -3.36 -15.04 5.24
N GLU A 61 -3.86 -16.06 4.53
CA GLU A 61 -3.22 -16.49 3.30
C GLU A 61 -3.52 -15.45 2.21
N CYS A 62 -2.51 -14.69 1.82
CA CYS A 62 -2.63 -13.65 0.81
C CYS A 62 -1.51 -13.73 -0.24
N MET A 63 -1.84 -13.28 -1.45
CA MET A 63 -0.92 -13.19 -2.59
C MET A 63 -1.11 -11.84 -3.29
N GLU A 64 -0.03 -11.21 -3.69
CA GLU A 64 -0.09 -10.01 -4.52
C GLU A 64 -0.66 -10.33 -5.90
N LEU A 65 -1.51 -9.45 -6.42
CA LEU A 65 -2.06 -9.54 -7.76
C LEU A 65 -1.33 -8.56 -8.69
N CYS A 66 -0.50 -9.10 -9.57
CA CYS A 66 0.09 -8.33 -10.66
C CYS A 66 -0.94 -8.16 -11.78
N LEU A 67 -1.62 -7.02 -11.83
CA LEU A 67 -2.66 -6.73 -12.83
C LEU A 67 -2.12 -6.43 -14.25
N GLY A 68 -0.83 -6.66 -14.52
CA GLY A 68 -0.22 -6.43 -15.84
C GLY A 68 -0.15 -4.96 -16.27
N MET A 69 -0.64 -4.04 -15.44
CA MET A 69 -0.50 -2.59 -15.61
C MET A 69 0.87 -2.16 -15.08
N ASP A 70 1.90 -2.55 -15.82
CA ASP A 70 3.29 -2.15 -15.55
C ASP A 70 3.56 -0.69 -15.99
N GLU A 71 2.65 -0.12 -16.80
CA GLU A 71 2.86 1.15 -17.49
C GLU A 71 2.31 2.39 -16.74
N GLU A 72 1.43 2.23 -15.76
CA GLU A 72 0.99 3.35 -14.90
C GLU A 72 1.78 3.40 -13.58
N PRO A 73 2.41 4.54 -13.26
CA PRO A 73 3.29 4.66 -12.11
C PRO A 73 2.48 4.56 -10.80
N THR A 74 2.55 3.40 -10.16
CA THR A 74 2.23 3.14 -8.75
C THR A 74 0.88 3.61 -8.22
N GLU A 75 -0.13 3.70 -9.07
CA GLU A 75 -1.43 4.16 -8.60
C GLU A 75 -2.17 3.13 -7.76
N SER A 76 -1.87 1.82 -7.87
CA SER A 76 -2.56 0.83 -7.04
C SER A 76 -1.75 -0.42 -6.74
N LEU A 77 -2.11 -1.05 -5.62
CA LEU A 77 -1.59 -2.31 -5.12
C LEU A 77 -2.76 -3.20 -4.71
N TRP A 78 -2.77 -4.45 -5.20
CA TRP A 78 -3.87 -5.39 -5.01
C TRP A 78 -3.36 -6.70 -4.46
N VAL A 79 -4.11 -7.29 -3.54
CA VAL A 79 -3.86 -8.61 -2.96
C VAL A 79 -5.12 -9.45 -3.02
N LYS A 80 -4.91 -10.74 -3.20
CA LYS A 80 -5.94 -11.77 -3.10
C LYS A 80 -5.78 -12.50 -1.79
N ILE A 81 -6.83 -12.52 -0.98
CA ILE A 81 -6.90 -13.21 0.30
C ILE A 81 -7.73 -14.48 0.11
N LYS A 82 -7.12 -15.63 0.42
CA LYS A 82 -7.80 -16.92 0.36
C LYS A 82 -8.64 -17.13 1.60
N GLN A 83 -9.86 -17.64 1.39
CA GLN A 83 -10.73 -18.04 2.49
C GLN A 83 -10.63 -19.55 2.73
N ARG A 84 -10.73 -19.97 4.01
CA ARG A 84 -10.56 -21.38 4.41
C ARG A 84 -11.76 -22.28 4.03
N ALA A 85 -12.94 -21.73 3.74
CA ALA A 85 -14.21 -22.46 3.80
C ALA A 85 -15.03 -22.49 2.49
N GLY A 86 -14.38 -22.46 1.32
CA GLY A 86 -15.05 -22.69 0.02
C GLY A 86 -15.97 -21.56 -0.47
N THR A 87 -16.21 -20.53 0.34
CA THR A 87 -16.57 -19.21 -0.16
C THR A 87 -15.39 -18.65 -0.94
N GLY A 88 -15.66 -18.03 -2.09
CA GLY A 88 -14.63 -17.53 -3.00
C GLY A 88 -13.62 -16.61 -2.33
N ASP A 89 -12.44 -16.54 -2.94
CA ASP A 89 -11.38 -15.65 -2.48
C ASP A 89 -11.81 -14.18 -2.52
N VAL A 90 -11.28 -13.38 -1.59
CA VAL A 90 -11.51 -11.93 -1.53
C VAL A 90 -10.36 -11.21 -2.20
N THR A 91 -10.64 -10.21 -3.02
CA THR A 91 -9.62 -9.31 -3.55
C THR A 91 -9.76 -7.95 -2.88
N ALA A 92 -8.66 -7.42 -2.38
CA ALA A 92 -8.59 -6.11 -1.76
C ALA A 92 -7.41 -5.35 -2.34
N GLY A 93 -7.52 -4.03 -2.39
CA GLY A 93 -6.42 -3.20 -2.87
C GLY A 93 -6.54 -1.79 -2.36
N VAL A 94 -5.43 -1.09 -2.50
CA VAL A 94 -5.30 0.33 -2.18
C VAL A 94 -4.90 1.04 -3.47
N CYS A 95 -5.56 2.16 -3.74
CA CYS A 95 -5.34 2.95 -4.92
C CYS A 95 -5.15 4.41 -4.51
N TYR A 96 -4.05 5.01 -4.99
CA TYR A 96 -3.77 6.42 -4.93
C TYR A 96 -3.80 6.99 -6.34
N ARG A 97 -4.76 7.87 -6.60
CA ARG A 97 -4.73 8.72 -7.78
C ARG A 97 -4.18 10.08 -7.35
N PRO A 98 -2.98 10.49 -7.81
CA PRO A 98 -2.52 11.84 -7.56
C PRO A 98 -3.54 12.84 -8.11
N PRO A 99 -3.74 14.00 -7.47
CA PRO A 99 -4.53 15.06 -8.09
C PRO A 99 -3.89 15.40 -9.44
N ASP A 100 -4.70 15.39 -10.52
CA ASP A 100 -4.30 15.83 -11.86
C ASP A 100 -3.72 17.24 -11.76
N LEU A 101 -2.40 17.37 -11.60
CA LEU A 101 -1.72 18.65 -11.69
C LEU A 101 -1.34 18.88 -13.15
N GLU A 102 -2.35 18.94 -14.01
CA GLU A 102 -2.27 19.73 -15.23
C GLU A 102 -2.65 21.18 -14.91
N ASP A 103 -1.85 21.86 -14.09
CA ASP A 103 -1.65 23.29 -14.32
C ASP A 103 -0.14 23.52 -14.41
N CYS A 104 0.27 23.48 -15.67
CA CYS A 104 1.62 23.67 -16.12
C CYS A 104 2.15 25.00 -15.56
N GLY A 105 3.36 24.96 -14.99
CA GLY A 105 4.26 26.11 -14.95
C GLY A 105 4.61 26.57 -16.37
N ARG A 106 3.63 27.15 -17.07
CA ARG A 106 3.72 27.81 -18.37
C ARG A 106 3.07 29.19 -18.28
N LEU A 107 3.56 30.00 -17.37
CA LEU A 107 3.86 31.37 -17.76
C LEU A 107 5.36 31.43 -17.96
N ALA A 108 5.71 31.30 -19.23
CA ALA A 108 7.06 31.42 -19.76
C ALA A 108 7.62 32.83 -19.53
N SER A 109 8.95 32.88 -19.44
CA SER A 109 9.86 33.92 -19.96
C SER A 109 9.52 35.39 -19.77
#